data_AF-A0A810NBT2-F1
#
_entry.id   AF-A0A810NBT2-F1
#
_cell.length_a   1.000
_cell.length_b   1.000
_cell.length_c   1.000
_cell.angle_alpha   90.00
_cell.angle_beta   90.00
_cell.angle_gamma   90.00
#
_symmetry.space_group_name_H-M   'P 1'
#
loop_
_entity.id
_entity.type
_entity.pdbx_description
1 polymer ?
#
loop_
_entity_poly.entity_id
_entity_poly.type
_entity_poly.pdbx_seq_one_letter_code
_entity_poly.pdbx_strand_id
1 'polypeptide(L)'
;MTGSTRKPAASRPREIWPLVHAERAALAADLADLTDAQWATPSLCTGFSTREVLAHLTSAANLNAVRWLAGVVRCRFDFDRQVAMRTAEWLGATPADTLDGFRRAVTSTTKPPLPVIAMLGETVVHGEDIRRPLGIHRDYPVETVTRVAEYYSGSDLVVLAKGRIGGLRLVATDGPFTTGSGLLVSGTTRALLMAMTGRTAYWDELEGDGVAVLRERGVAGNGAGRG
;
A
#
# COMPACT_ATOMS: atom_id res chain seq x y z
N MET A 1 -6.95 -34.37 -15.73
CA MET A 1 -7.94 -33.35 -15.30
C MET A 1 -7.21 -32.02 -15.17
N THR A 2 -7.25 -31.19 -16.21
CA THR A 2 -6.60 -29.88 -16.23
C THR A 2 -7.55 -28.86 -15.61
N GLY A 3 -7.25 -28.45 -14.37
CA GLY A 3 -7.99 -27.39 -13.67
C GLY A 3 -7.78 -26.07 -14.39
N SER A 4 -8.81 -25.59 -15.08
CA SER A 4 -8.87 -24.25 -15.64
C SER A 4 -8.92 -23.25 -14.48
N THR A 5 -7.77 -22.68 -14.12
CA THR A 5 -7.71 -21.51 -13.22
C THR A 5 -8.37 -20.35 -13.94
N ARG A 6 -9.64 -20.11 -13.63
CA ARG A 6 -10.37 -18.92 -14.08
C ARG A 6 -9.60 -17.70 -13.60
N LYS A 7 -9.04 -16.94 -14.52
CA LYS A 7 -8.46 -15.61 -14.26
C LYS A 7 -9.53 -14.77 -13.55
N PRO A 8 -9.25 -14.12 -12.40
CA PRO A 8 -10.23 -13.25 -11.75
C PRO A 8 -10.75 -12.23 -12.75
N ALA A 9 -12.07 -12.05 -12.81
CA ALA A 9 -12.65 -10.98 -13.62
C ALA A 9 -12.11 -9.65 -13.09
N ALA A 10 -11.55 -8.81 -13.96
CA ALA A 10 -11.07 -7.50 -13.56
C ALA A 10 -12.22 -6.73 -12.89
N SER A 11 -12.08 -6.41 -11.60
CA SER A 11 -13.12 -5.70 -10.85
C SER A 11 -13.40 -4.36 -11.51
N ARG A 12 -14.68 -4.03 -11.69
CA ARG A 12 -15.03 -2.79 -12.41
C ARG A 12 -14.70 -1.58 -11.53
N PRO A 13 -14.28 -0.43 -12.10
CA PRO A 13 -14.03 0.80 -11.34
C PRO A 13 -15.13 1.17 -10.32
N ARG A 14 -16.41 0.98 -10.69
CA ARG A 14 -17.57 1.25 -9.83
C ARG A 14 -17.65 0.37 -8.58
N GLU A 15 -17.04 -0.82 -8.62
CA GLU A 15 -17.03 -1.77 -7.50
C GLU A 15 -15.87 -1.52 -6.53
N ILE A 16 -14.83 -0.81 -6.96
CA ILE A 16 -13.62 -0.56 -6.15
C ILE A 16 -13.70 0.75 -5.37
N TRP A 17 -14.28 1.81 -5.93
CA TRP A 17 -14.37 3.10 -5.22
C TRP A 17 -15.03 3.02 -3.84
N PRO A 18 -16.15 2.29 -3.65
CA PRO A 18 -16.72 2.11 -2.31
C PRO A 18 -15.73 1.49 -1.31
N LEU A 19 -14.88 0.56 -1.75
CA LEU A 19 -13.84 -0.03 -0.91
C LEU A 19 -12.75 0.98 -0.55
N VAL A 20 -12.32 1.80 -1.53
CA VAL A 20 -11.35 2.88 -1.28
C VAL A 20 -11.89 3.87 -0.25
N HIS A 21 -13.15 4.27 -0.40
CA HIS A 21 -13.80 5.20 0.53
C HIS A 21 -13.92 4.60 1.93
N ALA A 22 -14.31 3.33 2.03
CA ALA A 22 -14.41 2.61 3.30
C ALA A 22 -13.05 2.55 4.02
N GLU A 23 -11.98 2.17 3.31
CA GLU A 23 -10.66 2.06 3.94
C GLU A 23 -10.03 3.42 4.29
N ARG A 24 -10.32 4.47 3.51
CA ARG A 24 -9.96 5.85 3.88
C ARG A 24 -10.73 6.31 5.11
N ALA A 25 -12.03 6.04 5.19
CA ALA A 25 -12.85 6.40 6.34
C ALA A 25 -12.39 5.66 7.61
N ALA A 26 -12.09 4.36 7.50
CA ALA A 26 -11.54 3.57 8.60
C ALA A 26 -10.22 4.15 9.09
N LEU A 27 -9.29 4.48 8.18
CA LEU A 27 -8.03 5.12 8.55
C LEU A 27 -8.26 6.47 9.23
N ALA A 28 -9.17 7.31 8.72
CA ALA A 28 -9.48 8.59 9.36
C ALA A 28 -10.08 8.45 10.78
N ALA A 29 -10.80 7.35 11.04
CA ALA A 29 -11.33 7.02 12.36
C ALA A 29 -10.22 6.54 13.31
N ASP A 30 -9.34 5.64 12.85
CA ASP A 30 -8.20 5.13 13.63
C ASP A 30 -7.26 6.26 14.09
N LEU A 31 -7.16 7.33 13.31
CA LEU A 31 -6.25 8.45 13.57
C LEU A 31 -6.91 9.62 14.33
N ALA A 32 -8.20 9.52 14.67
CA ALA A 32 -8.96 10.64 15.24
C ALA A 32 -8.44 11.13 16.59
N ASP A 33 -7.97 10.20 17.42
CA ASP A 33 -7.59 10.45 18.82
C ASP A 33 -6.08 10.34 19.07
N LEU A 34 -5.27 10.39 18.00
CA LEU A 34 -3.82 10.36 18.16
C LEU A 34 -3.28 11.62 18.82
N THR A 35 -2.35 11.42 19.75
CA THR A 35 -1.55 12.48 20.34
C THR A 35 -0.52 13.03 19.34
N ASP A 36 -0.02 14.25 19.58
CA ASP A 36 1.04 14.84 18.76
C ASP A 36 2.30 13.96 18.66
N ALA A 37 2.64 13.25 19.74
CA ALA A 37 3.77 12.31 19.75
C ALA A 37 3.53 11.11 18.83
N GLN A 38 2.31 10.58 18.79
CA GLN A 38 1.94 9.49 17.87
C GLN A 38 1.98 9.95 16.40
N TRP A 39 1.58 11.19 16.11
CA TRP A 39 1.70 11.75 14.77
C TRP A 39 3.15 11.86 14.27
N ALA A 40 4.10 12.08 15.19
CA ALA A 40 5.53 12.12 14.90
C ALA A 40 6.19 10.72 14.84
N THR A 41 5.44 9.64 15.12
CA THR A 41 5.99 8.28 15.08
C THR A 41 6.50 7.95 13.67
N PRO A 42 7.72 7.41 13.53
CA PRO A 42 8.22 6.92 12.24
C PRO A 42 7.28 5.86 11.66
N SER A 43 6.88 6.04 10.40
CA SER A 43 6.09 5.05 9.67
C SER A 43 6.98 3.91 9.15
N LEU A 44 6.38 2.89 8.52
CA LEU A 44 7.16 1.89 7.77
C LEU A 44 7.75 2.46 6.46
N CYS A 45 7.32 3.63 6.00
CA CYS A 45 7.97 4.36 4.91
C CYS A 45 9.20 5.09 5.45
N THR A 46 10.39 4.60 5.10
CA THR A 46 11.66 5.19 5.54
C THR A 46 11.70 6.70 5.31
N GLY A 47 11.97 7.47 6.37
CA GLY A 47 12.06 8.93 6.31
C GLY A 47 10.74 9.67 6.42
N PHE A 48 9.61 8.97 6.57
CA PHE A 48 8.29 9.56 6.74
C PHE A 48 7.70 9.18 8.10
N SER A 49 7.15 10.17 8.79
CA SER A 49 6.28 10.00 9.96
C SER A 49 4.87 9.59 9.56
N THR A 50 4.07 9.13 10.53
CA THR A 50 2.64 8.89 10.37
C THR A 50 1.91 10.06 9.69
N ARG A 51 2.21 11.29 10.11
CA ARG A 51 1.60 12.50 9.56
C ARG A 51 1.95 12.71 8.09
N GLU A 52 3.20 12.45 7.72
CA GLU A 52 3.65 12.62 6.33
C GLU A 52 3.07 11.54 5.41
N VAL A 53 2.92 10.30 5.87
CA VAL A 53 2.22 9.26 5.10
C VAL A 53 0.74 9.62 4.89
N LEU A 54 0.08 10.21 5.89
CA LEU A 54 -1.31 10.66 5.72
C LEU A 54 -1.43 11.83 4.72
N ALA A 55 -0.49 12.78 4.77
CA ALA A 55 -0.41 13.85 3.79
C ALA A 55 -0.15 13.31 2.37
N HIS A 56 0.70 12.29 2.23
CA HIS A 56 0.91 11.58 0.96
C HIS A 56 -0.39 10.97 0.42
N LEU A 57 -1.13 10.23 1.25
CA LEU A 57 -2.42 9.64 0.87
C LEU A 57 -3.44 10.70 0.42
N THR A 58 -3.47 11.85 1.12
CA THR A 58 -4.32 12.99 0.76
C THR A 58 -3.93 13.57 -0.59
N SER A 59 -2.62 13.69 -0.85
CA SER A 59 -2.09 14.16 -2.12
C SER A 59 -2.46 13.22 -3.27
N ALA A 60 -2.29 11.91 -3.09
CA ALA A 60 -2.67 10.89 -4.06
C ALA A 60 -4.17 10.92 -4.38
N ALA A 61 -5.02 11.18 -3.38
CA ALA A 61 -6.47 11.34 -3.55
C ALA A 61 -6.87 12.64 -4.27
N ASN A 62 -5.94 13.57 -4.50
CA ASN A 62 -6.16 14.83 -5.22
C ASN A 62 -5.30 14.96 -6.49
N LEU A 63 -4.56 13.91 -6.83
CA LEU A 63 -3.63 13.89 -7.96
C LEU A 63 -4.35 13.39 -9.22
N ASN A 64 -4.85 14.32 -10.03
CA ASN A 64 -5.37 13.98 -11.35
C ASN A 64 -4.23 13.77 -12.36
N ALA A 65 -4.55 13.19 -13.53
CA ALA A 65 -3.57 12.87 -14.57
C ALA A 65 -2.72 14.07 -15.02
N VAL A 66 -3.33 15.26 -15.10
CA VAL A 66 -2.64 16.51 -15.48
C VAL A 66 -1.62 16.93 -14.41
N ARG A 67 -2.02 16.91 -13.13
CA ARG A 67 -1.14 17.22 -12.00
C ARG A 67 -0.05 16.17 -11.80
N TRP A 68 -0.32 14.90 -12.10
CA TRP A 68 0.68 13.84 -12.10
C TRP A 68 1.76 14.13 -13.14
N LEU A 69 1.37 14.36 -14.39
CA LEU A 69 2.30 14.65 -15.49
C LEU A 69 3.10 15.94 -15.25
N ALA A 70 2.44 17.01 -14.79
CA ALA A 70 3.12 18.27 -14.45
C ALA A 70 4.17 18.10 -13.34
N GLY A 71 3.90 17.24 -12.36
CA GLY A 71 4.86 16.96 -11.28
C GLY A 71 6.06 16.12 -11.76
N VAL A 72 5.85 15.16 -12.66
CA VAL A 72 6.93 14.35 -13.27
C VAL A 72 7.91 15.26 -14.02
N VAL A 73 7.39 16.19 -14.83
CA VAL A 73 8.20 17.18 -15.55
C VAL A 73 8.94 18.11 -14.57
N ARG A 74 8.24 18.65 -13.57
CA ARG A 74 8.82 19.58 -12.59
C ARG A 74 9.93 18.94 -11.76
N CYS A 75 9.81 17.65 -11.45
CA CYS A 75 10.80 16.92 -10.66
C CYS A 75 11.85 16.22 -11.53
N ARG A 76 11.88 16.46 -12.85
CA ARG A 76 12.85 15.85 -13.77
C ARG A 76 12.88 14.31 -13.66
N PHE A 77 11.70 13.69 -13.53
CA PHE A 77 11.54 12.25 -13.36
C PHE A 77 12.07 11.66 -12.03
N ASP A 78 12.43 12.52 -11.07
CA ASP A 78 12.71 12.12 -9.69
C ASP A 78 11.40 11.95 -8.91
N PHE A 79 10.98 10.71 -8.74
CA PHE A 79 9.73 10.36 -8.06
C PHE A 79 9.80 10.60 -6.54
N ASP A 80 10.95 10.40 -5.91
CA ASP A 80 11.13 10.65 -4.48
C ASP A 80 10.99 12.14 -4.19
N ARG A 81 11.59 12.99 -5.03
CA ARG A 81 11.42 14.44 -4.98
C ARG A 81 9.97 14.85 -5.24
N GLN A 82 9.29 14.20 -6.19
CA GLN A 82 7.87 14.46 -6.45
C GLN A 82 7.01 14.11 -5.24
N VAL A 83 7.24 12.95 -4.62
CA VAL A 83 6.53 12.50 -3.41
C VAL A 83 6.77 13.46 -2.26
N ALA A 84 8.02 13.87 -2.00
CA ALA A 84 8.35 14.83 -0.94
C ALA A 84 7.67 16.18 -1.16
N MET A 85 7.76 16.74 -2.38
CA MET A 85 7.10 18.01 -2.74
C MET A 85 5.58 17.91 -2.56
N ARG A 86 4.97 16.83 -3.07
CA ARG A 86 3.52 16.61 -2.99
C ARG A 86 3.04 16.33 -1.57
N THR A 87 3.87 15.74 -0.73
CA THR A 87 3.56 15.52 0.68
C THR A 87 3.57 16.85 1.42
N ALA A 88 4.58 17.69 1.18
CA ALA A 88 4.67 19.02 1.77
C ALA A 88 3.48 19.93 1.40
N GLU A 89 2.95 19.83 0.18
CA GLU A 89 1.74 20.57 -0.24
C GLU A 89 0.48 20.21 0.56
N TRP A 90 0.41 19.01 1.13
CA TRP A 90 -0.75 18.49 1.86
C TRP A 90 -0.50 18.28 3.34
N LEU A 91 0.68 18.66 3.83
CA LEU A 91 0.98 18.70 5.25
C LEU A 91 0.33 19.94 5.83
N GLY A 92 -0.71 19.77 6.66
CA GLY A 92 -1.37 20.86 7.37
C GLY A 92 -0.41 21.58 8.33
N ALA A 93 -0.82 22.69 8.93
CA ALA A 93 0.01 23.36 9.94
C ALA A 93 0.13 22.51 11.22
N THR A 94 -0.97 21.86 11.61
CA THR A 94 -1.06 20.92 12.74
C THR A 94 -1.41 19.50 12.28
N PRO A 95 -1.24 18.47 13.14
CA PRO A 95 -1.73 17.12 12.82
C PRO A 95 -3.25 17.08 12.58
N ALA A 96 -4.02 17.86 13.34
CA ALA A 96 -5.46 18.01 13.13
C ALA A 96 -5.78 18.55 11.74
N ASP A 97 -5.05 19.58 11.27
CA ASP A 97 -5.22 20.12 9.92
C ASP A 97 -4.90 19.09 8.83
N THR A 98 -3.85 18.27 9.03
CA THR A 98 -3.51 17.17 8.12
C THR A 98 -4.65 16.14 8.07
N LEU A 99 -5.18 15.73 9.23
CA LEU A 99 -6.28 14.78 9.32
C LEU A 99 -7.57 15.32 8.67
N ASP A 100 -7.90 16.59 8.90
CA ASP A 100 -9.07 17.22 8.29
C ASP A 100 -8.92 17.36 6.78
N GLY A 101 -7.70 17.60 6.29
CA GLY A 101 -7.36 17.51 4.86
C GLY A 101 -7.67 16.13 4.28
N PHE A 102 -7.24 15.08 4.97
CA PHE A 102 -7.51 13.70 4.57
C PHE A 102 -9.01 13.36 4.60
N ARG A 103 -9.74 13.77 5.66
CA ARG A 103 -11.19 13.57 5.80
C ARG A 103 -11.97 14.15 4.61
N ARG A 104 -11.59 15.34 4.13
CA ARG A 104 -12.19 15.95 2.93
C ARG A 104 -11.93 15.15 1.64
N ALA A 105 -10.86 14.36 1.60
CA ALA A 105 -10.48 13.55 0.44
C ALA A 105 -11.03 12.10 0.48
N VAL A 106 -11.71 11.70 1.57
CA VAL A 106 -12.19 10.31 1.77
C VAL A 106 -13.01 9.82 0.58
N THR A 107 -13.99 10.59 0.12
CA THR A 107 -14.89 10.23 -0.99
C THR A 107 -14.34 10.61 -2.37
N SER A 108 -13.13 11.16 -2.46
CA SER A 108 -12.53 11.56 -3.74
C SER A 108 -12.35 10.35 -4.66
N THR A 109 -12.79 10.51 -5.90
CA THR A 109 -12.56 9.56 -7.01
C THR A 109 -11.48 10.05 -7.98
N THR A 110 -10.75 11.11 -7.60
CA THR A 110 -9.60 11.59 -8.36
C THR A 110 -8.47 10.58 -8.28
N LYS A 111 -7.84 10.31 -9.42
CA LYS A 111 -6.68 9.42 -9.50
C LYS A 111 -5.74 9.79 -10.67
N PRO A 112 -4.46 9.41 -10.59
CA PRO A 112 -3.56 9.39 -11.74
C PRO A 112 -4.04 8.40 -12.82
N PRO A 113 -3.38 8.32 -13.99
CA PRO A 113 -3.70 7.34 -15.05
C PRO A 113 -3.32 5.89 -14.67
N LEU A 114 -3.65 5.46 -13.44
CA LEU A 114 -3.47 4.12 -12.89
C LEU A 114 -4.81 3.39 -12.77
N PRO A 115 -4.82 2.05 -12.71
CA PRO A 115 -6.03 1.28 -12.38
C PRO A 115 -6.64 1.69 -11.04
N VAL A 116 -7.97 1.68 -10.91
CA VAL A 116 -8.63 2.06 -9.64
C VAL A 116 -8.23 1.14 -8.48
N ILE A 117 -7.95 -0.14 -8.75
CA ILE A 117 -7.45 -1.09 -7.75
C ILE A 117 -6.11 -0.66 -7.14
N ALA A 118 -5.29 0.10 -7.87
CA ALA A 118 -4.07 0.68 -7.30
C ALA A 118 -4.41 1.68 -6.20
N MET A 119 -5.47 2.49 -6.31
CA MET A 119 -5.89 3.42 -5.26
C MET A 119 -6.35 2.70 -3.98
N LEU A 120 -6.92 1.51 -4.11
CA LEU A 120 -7.25 0.66 -2.97
C LEU A 120 -5.97 0.10 -2.34
N GLY A 121 -5.03 -0.37 -3.17
CA GLY A 121 -3.71 -0.82 -2.73
C GLY A 121 -2.94 0.26 -1.97
N GLU A 122 -2.87 1.48 -2.51
CA GLU A 122 -2.28 2.65 -1.84
C GLU A 122 -2.89 2.87 -0.46
N THR A 123 -4.22 2.85 -0.37
CA THR A 123 -4.94 3.10 0.90
C THR A 123 -4.67 2.01 1.94
N VAL A 124 -4.67 0.74 1.52
CA VAL A 124 -4.42 -0.41 2.42
C VAL A 124 -2.97 -0.46 2.86
N VAL A 125 -2.02 -0.42 1.92
CA VAL A 125 -0.58 -0.56 2.22
C VAL A 125 -0.08 0.60 3.06
N HIS A 126 -0.38 1.86 2.68
CA HIS A 126 0.03 3.00 3.48
C HIS A 126 -0.79 3.18 4.76
N GLY A 127 -2.02 2.65 4.81
CA GLY A 127 -2.75 2.49 6.05
C GLY A 127 -1.99 1.60 7.04
N GLU A 128 -1.44 0.48 6.58
CA GLU A 128 -0.59 -0.39 7.42
C GLU A 128 0.78 0.22 7.73
N ASP A 129 1.35 1.04 6.84
CA ASP A 129 2.59 1.77 7.12
C ASP A 129 2.43 2.73 8.32
N ILE A 130 1.20 3.21 8.57
CA ILE A 130 0.82 4.02 9.73
C ILE A 130 0.42 3.16 10.93
N ARG A 131 -0.49 2.19 10.74
CA ARG A 131 -1.09 1.43 11.84
C ARG A 131 -0.09 0.57 12.57
N ARG A 132 0.83 -0.08 11.83
CA ARG A 132 1.77 -1.05 12.39
C ARG A 132 2.71 -0.42 13.43
N PRO A 133 3.39 0.72 13.18
CA PRO A 133 4.21 1.39 14.20
C PRO A 133 3.42 1.93 15.39
N LEU A 134 2.14 2.23 15.21
CA LEU A 134 1.25 2.72 16.27
C LEU A 134 0.61 1.59 17.10
N GLY A 135 0.81 0.33 16.72
CA GLY A 135 0.16 -0.81 17.36
C GLY A 135 -1.35 -0.89 17.10
N ILE A 136 -1.85 -0.20 16.07
CA ILE A 136 -3.27 -0.23 15.68
C ILE A 136 -3.52 -1.47 14.82
N HIS A 137 -4.59 -2.20 15.12
CA HIS A 137 -5.02 -3.33 14.30
C HIS A 137 -6.28 -2.99 13.50
N ARG A 138 -6.26 -3.31 12.19
CA ARG A 138 -7.42 -3.18 11.31
C ARG A 138 -7.87 -4.56 10.82
N ASP A 139 -9.12 -4.89 11.14
CA ASP A 139 -9.82 -6.08 10.64
C ASP A 139 -10.38 -5.82 9.23
N TYR A 140 -9.53 -5.95 8.22
CA TYR A 140 -9.96 -5.81 6.83
C TYR A 140 -10.92 -6.93 6.44
N PRO A 141 -11.99 -6.64 5.68
CA PRO A 141 -12.70 -7.68 4.96
C PRO A 141 -11.72 -8.47 4.08
N VAL A 142 -11.66 -9.79 4.26
CA VAL A 142 -10.66 -10.63 3.57
C VAL A 142 -10.75 -10.51 2.04
N GLU A 143 -11.96 -10.31 1.50
CA GLU A 143 -12.17 -10.08 0.08
C GLU A 143 -11.47 -8.80 -0.41
N THR A 144 -11.47 -7.73 0.39
CA THR A 144 -10.82 -6.46 0.05
C THR A 144 -9.30 -6.64 -0.07
N VAL A 145 -8.66 -7.25 0.93
CA VAL A 145 -7.21 -7.50 0.88
C VAL A 145 -6.84 -8.56 -0.16
N THR A 146 -7.71 -9.53 -0.43
CA THR A 146 -7.52 -10.52 -1.51
C THR A 146 -7.44 -9.84 -2.87
N ARG A 147 -8.38 -8.94 -3.21
CA ARG A 147 -8.38 -8.21 -4.49
C ARG A 147 -7.09 -7.39 -4.69
N VAL A 148 -6.59 -6.78 -3.61
CA VAL A 148 -5.35 -6.00 -3.62
C VAL A 148 -4.13 -6.92 -3.80
N ALA A 149 -4.08 -8.04 -3.08
CA ALA A 149 -3.01 -9.02 -3.18
C ALA A 149 -2.95 -9.66 -4.59
N GLU A 150 -4.10 -9.98 -5.19
CA GLU A 150 -4.18 -10.46 -6.58
C GLU A 150 -3.59 -9.45 -7.57
N TYR A 151 -3.95 -8.17 -7.43
CA TYR A 151 -3.43 -7.10 -8.28
C TYR A 151 -1.90 -6.98 -8.17
N TYR A 152 -1.36 -6.88 -6.95
CA TYR A 152 0.08 -6.74 -6.73
C TYR A 152 0.87 -7.99 -7.11
N SER A 153 0.29 -9.18 -6.94
CA SER A 153 0.96 -10.42 -7.40
C SER A 153 1.16 -10.48 -8.91
N GLY A 154 0.34 -9.74 -9.67
CA GLY A 154 0.37 -9.70 -11.13
C GLY A 154 1.03 -8.45 -11.72
N SER A 155 1.47 -7.49 -10.92
CA SER A 155 1.91 -6.17 -11.40
C SER A 155 3.14 -5.63 -10.66
N ASP A 156 4.03 -4.98 -11.40
CA ASP A 156 5.13 -4.16 -10.87
C ASP A 156 4.92 -2.65 -11.16
N LEU A 157 3.71 -2.24 -11.55
CA LEU A 157 3.44 -0.91 -12.09
C LEU A 157 3.65 0.22 -11.08
N VAL A 158 3.28 0.00 -9.81
CA VAL A 158 3.36 1.01 -8.75
C VAL A 158 4.35 0.61 -7.64
N VAL A 159 4.63 -0.68 -7.50
CA VAL A 159 5.59 -1.25 -6.56
C VAL A 159 6.10 -2.56 -7.14
N LEU A 160 7.38 -2.88 -6.96
CA LEU A 160 8.01 -4.12 -7.45
C LEU A 160 7.56 -5.36 -6.67
N ALA A 161 6.26 -5.68 -6.69
CA ALA A 161 5.66 -6.79 -5.95
C ALA A 161 5.77 -8.12 -6.70
N LYS A 162 5.33 -8.18 -7.95
CA LYS A 162 5.39 -9.40 -8.78
C LYS A 162 6.84 -9.89 -8.93
N GLY A 163 7.78 -8.98 -9.21
CA GLY A 163 9.19 -9.33 -9.29
C GLY A 163 9.73 -9.93 -7.98
N ARG A 164 9.32 -9.37 -6.84
CA ARG A 164 9.75 -9.81 -5.51
C ARG A 164 9.30 -11.23 -5.17
N ILE A 165 8.13 -11.66 -5.64
CA ILE A 165 7.56 -12.98 -5.35
C ILE A 165 7.86 -14.04 -6.41
N GLY A 166 8.67 -13.74 -7.42
CA GLY A 166 8.97 -14.68 -8.51
C GLY A 166 9.53 -16.02 -8.02
N GLY A 167 8.94 -17.14 -8.46
CA GLY A 167 9.35 -18.50 -8.04
C GLY A 167 8.93 -18.88 -6.61
N LEU A 168 8.07 -18.09 -5.96
CA LEU A 168 7.45 -18.42 -4.69
C LEU A 168 5.98 -18.81 -4.90
N ARG A 169 5.47 -19.67 -4.03
CA ARG A 169 4.04 -19.99 -3.91
C ARG A 169 3.51 -19.32 -2.64
N LEU A 170 2.76 -18.24 -2.80
CA LEU A 170 2.12 -17.55 -1.68
C LEU A 170 0.73 -18.15 -1.45
N VAL A 171 0.41 -18.50 -0.20
CA VAL A 171 -0.87 -19.12 0.19
C VAL A 171 -1.40 -18.44 1.46
N ALA A 172 -2.58 -17.82 1.36
CA ALA A 172 -3.24 -17.23 2.51
C ALA A 172 -3.83 -18.30 3.44
N THR A 173 -3.80 -18.02 4.74
CA THR A 173 -4.34 -18.87 5.81
C THR A 173 -5.75 -18.45 6.25
N ASP A 174 -6.16 -17.24 5.90
CA ASP A 174 -7.40 -16.57 6.31
C ASP A 174 -8.38 -16.37 5.15
N GLY A 175 -8.03 -16.77 3.93
CA GLY A 175 -8.80 -16.48 2.73
C GLY A 175 -8.37 -17.29 1.50
N PRO A 176 -9.01 -17.04 0.34
CA PRO A 176 -8.78 -17.82 -0.87
C PRO A 176 -7.51 -17.41 -1.65
N PHE A 177 -6.79 -16.39 -1.19
CA PHE A 177 -5.66 -15.86 -1.93
C PHE A 177 -4.53 -16.89 -2.07
N THR A 178 -4.18 -17.21 -3.31
CA THR A 178 -3.02 -18.02 -3.66
C THR A 178 -2.42 -17.52 -4.96
N THR A 179 -1.09 -17.52 -5.07
CA THR A 179 -0.41 -17.10 -6.31
C THR A 179 0.96 -17.78 -6.46
N GLY A 180 1.42 -17.83 -7.71
CA GLY A 180 2.72 -18.37 -8.07
C GLY A 180 2.85 -19.89 -7.90
N SER A 181 4.07 -20.35 -8.13
CA SER A 181 4.50 -21.73 -8.00
C SER A 181 5.96 -21.75 -7.53
N GLY A 182 6.30 -22.69 -6.65
CA GLY A 182 7.64 -22.80 -6.05
C GLY A 182 7.60 -22.94 -4.54
N LEU A 183 8.62 -22.38 -3.86
CA LEU A 183 8.77 -22.49 -2.40
C LEU A 183 7.61 -21.80 -1.67
N LEU A 184 7.06 -22.48 -0.67
CA LEU A 184 5.89 -22.03 0.07
C LEU A 184 6.20 -20.78 0.93
N VAL A 185 5.32 -19.79 0.85
CA VAL A 185 5.21 -18.69 1.81
C VAL A 185 3.74 -18.62 2.23
N SER A 186 3.48 -18.86 3.51
CA SER A 186 2.14 -18.92 4.09
C SER A 186 1.97 -17.86 5.17
N GLY A 187 0.77 -17.30 5.31
CA GLY A 187 0.46 -16.28 6.30
C GLY A 187 -0.94 -15.71 6.12
N THR A 188 -1.32 -14.67 6.86
CA THR A 188 -2.59 -13.96 6.58
C THR A 188 -2.49 -13.23 5.23
N THR A 189 -3.63 -12.99 4.58
CA THR A 189 -3.67 -12.28 3.29
C THR A 189 -3.03 -10.89 3.43
N ARG A 190 -3.23 -10.23 4.58
CA ARG A 190 -2.59 -8.95 4.92
C ARG A 190 -1.07 -9.09 5.04
N ALA A 191 -0.57 -10.07 5.80
CA ALA A 191 0.88 -10.27 5.95
C ALA A 191 1.56 -10.56 4.61
N LEU A 192 0.95 -11.40 3.78
CA LEU A 192 1.43 -11.70 2.43
C LEU A 192 1.44 -10.44 1.54
N LEU A 193 0.38 -9.63 1.57
CA LEU A 193 0.30 -8.34 0.87
C LEU A 193 1.41 -7.38 1.29
N MET A 194 1.61 -7.20 2.59
CA MET A 194 2.63 -6.28 3.09
C MET A 194 4.04 -6.78 2.78
N ALA A 195 4.29 -8.08 2.91
CA ALA A 195 5.57 -8.66 2.60
C ALA A 195 5.90 -8.60 1.09
N MET A 196 4.93 -8.91 0.22
CA MET A 196 5.15 -8.83 -1.23
C MET A 196 5.36 -7.39 -1.70
N THR A 197 4.83 -6.39 -1.00
CA THR A 197 5.06 -4.96 -1.26
C THR A 197 6.31 -4.41 -0.55
N GLY A 198 7.11 -5.27 0.08
CA GLY A 198 8.44 -4.96 0.59
C GLY A 198 8.50 -4.54 2.07
N ARG A 199 7.39 -4.61 2.82
CA ARG A 199 7.39 -4.25 4.25
C ARG A 199 7.88 -5.42 5.09
N THR A 200 9.13 -5.33 5.52
CA THR A 200 9.83 -6.38 6.29
C THR A 200 9.21 -6.64 7.66
N ALA A 201 8.50 -5.65 8.23
CA ALA A 201 7.81 -5.75 9.53
C ALA A 201 6.74 -6.86 9.62
N TYR A 202 6.39 -7.48 8.48
CA TYR A 202 5.42 -8.58 8.39
C TYR A 202 6.07 -9.94 8.15
N TRP A 203 7.39 -10.01 7.95
CA TRP A 203 8.05 -11.27 7.59
C TRP A 203 8.10 -12.31 8.72
N ASP A 204 7.97 -11.88 9.98
CA ASP A 204 7.90 -12.79 11.13
C ASP A 204 6.50 -13.40 11.31
N GLU A 205 5.51 -12.93 10.55
CA GLU A 205 4.15 -13.53 10.49
C GLU A 205 4.03 -14.58 9.39
N LEU A 206 5.13 -14.88 8.69
CA LEU A 206 5.13 -15.78 7.54
C LEU A 206 5.85 -17.09 7.85
N GLU A 207 5.34 -18.16 7.25
CA GLU A 207 5.84 -19.51 7.39
C GLU A 207 6.18 -20.14 6.03
N GLY A 208 7.04 -21.15 6.05
CA GLY A 208 7.42 -21.94 4.86
C GLY A 208 8.81 -21.62 4.30
N ASP A 209 9.34 -22.56 3.52
CA ASP A 209 10.72 -22.54 3.02
C ASP A 209 11.04 -21.32 2.13
N GLY A 210 10.01 -20.71 1.53
CA GLY A 210 10.15 -19.53 0.68
C GLY A 210 10.38 -18.23 1.45
N VAL A 211 10.17 -18.21 2.77
CA VAL A 211 10.32 -16.99 3.59
C VAL A 211 11.75 -16.49 3.55
N ALA A 212 12.76 -17.37 3.62
CA ALA A 212 14.16 -16.98 3.53
C ALA A 212 14.48 -16.26 2.21
N VAL A 213 14.00 -16.80 1.09
CA VAL A 213 14.17 -16.19 -0.24
C VAL A 213 13.48 -14.83 -0.33
N LEU A 214 12.29 -14.68 0.25
CA LEU A 214 11.58 -13.41 0.30
C LEU A 214 12.36 -12.36 1.11
N ARG A 215 12.98 -12.77 2.22
CA ARG A 215 13.81 -11.91 3.09
C ARG A 215 15.04 -11.39 2.36
N GLU A 216 15.78 -12.27 1.67
CA GLU A 216 16.96 -11.90 0.89
C GLU A 216 16.66 -10.80 -0.14
N ARG A 217 15.52 -10.91 -0.82
CA ARG A 217 15.10 -9.95 -1.86
C ARG A 217 14.68 -8.60 -1.30
N GLY A 218 14.10 -8.54 -0.10
CA GLY A 218 13.75 -7.25 0.51
C GLY A 218 14.96 -6.47 1.04
N VAL A 219 16.04 -7.16 1.41
CA VAL A 219 17.31 -6.50 1.81
C VAL A 219 18.03 -5.92 0.60
N ALA A 220 18.07 -6.66 -0.53
CA ALA A 220 18.74 -6.20 -1.75
C ALA A 220 18.05 -4.96 -2.39
N GLY A 221 16.75 -4.78 -2.19
CA GLY A 221 15.98 -3.65 -2.74
C GLY A 221 16.21 -2.30 -2.06
N ASN A 222 16.72 -2.27 -0.83
CA ASN A 222 17.03 -1.03 -0.09
C ASN A 222 18.44 -0.49 -0.36
N GLY A 223 19.26 -1.18 -1.16
CA GLY A 223 20.66 -0.84 -1.43
C GLY A 223 20.94 -0.13 -2.75
N ALA A 224 19.97 -0.04 -3.67
CA ALA A 224 20.20 0.51 -5.02
C ALA A 224 19.79 1.99 -5.11
N GLY A 225 20.50 2.86 -4.38
CA GLY A 225 20.26 4.31 -4.39
C GLY A 225 21.43 5.14 -3.85
N ARG A 226 22.65 4.62 -3.94
CA ARG A 226 23.88 5.38 -3.64
C ARG A 226 24.88 5.17 -4.77
N GLY A 227 24.78 6.03 -5.77
CA GLY A 227 25.72 6.22 -6.86
C GLY A 227 25.59 7.65 -7.36
#